data_AF-A0A8R7THM0-F1
#
_entry.id   AF-A0A8R7THM0-F1
#
_cell.length_a   1.000
_cell.length_b   1.000
_cell.length_c   1.000
_cell.angle_alpha   90.00
_cell.angle_beta   90.00
_cell.angle_gamma   90.00
#
_symmetry.space_group_name_H-M   'P 1'
#
loop_
_entity.id
_entity.type
_entity.pdbx_description
1 polymer ?
#
loop_
_entity_poly.entity_id
_entity_poly.type
_entity_poly.pdbx_seq_one_letter_code
_entity_poly.pdbx_strand_id
1 'polypeptide(L)'
;MHTHFINCNADEVISFPLYVEALKFAFHEDSMIRVAIRTLTLNVYHVGDESVNRFVSRVPLSDYFSDMVKHFQKQCIDLDKLVVRSARNVEPVLMASIEDAIVQIEDALYYFSDVMSSGIPDLGNFITENILQLLVFRIVLPSLQRQRTDLWISVSTSMYLLCCILHIFKDKDMASTVAAALFHQPDCPDRKQGTPNGCTSEHDHGISENQVSNTSAEDQSKADKPTSSSSAHLQCLPDHPSASDFCQGNTLREHLLSYITGGDGSQALGSLCLFATLLQTKELDESMLDALGILPQRKQHKKLLLQALVGEDTAERQLFSSSSGVADDSICSDFDIYIRKLQSNYGLQCHHPRQLTSKVHRYQVLDALVTLFSRANISADVRVVGGWLFRQLLPHGEDEFTAFHLKLLKDSHKDCSEKLLEESGGCWCDLLLPIVREAWKNCKKAIEASSPPKGSKSIISPLDPCLFGGDSSIAIAERIYEMVKVHQLAGLMAP
;
A
#
# COMPACT_ATOMS: atom_id res chain seq x y z
N MET A 1 42.24 4.95 41.61
CA MET A 1 40.83 4.64 41.25
C MET A 1 40.82 4.29 39.77
N HIS A 2 40.68 3.00 39.42
CA HIS A 2 40.63 2.55 38.02
C HIS A 2 39.49 1.54 37.83
N THR A 3 38.91 1.51 36.62
CA THR A 3 38.13 0.40 36.04
C THR A 3 37.08 -0.27 36.94
N HIS A 4 35.89 0.35 37.04
CA HIS A 4 34.66 -0.30 37.53
C HIS A 4 33.44 -0.18 36.59
N PHE A 5 33.52 0.62 35.52
CA PHE A 5 32.41 0.81 34.56
C PHE A 5 32.59 -0.01 33.27
N ILE A 6 33.82 -0.07 32.75
CA ILE A 6 34.22 -0.81 31.56
C ILE A 6 35.57 -1.46 31.86
N ASN A 7 35.72 -2.74 31.50
CA ASN A 7 36.97 -3.50 31.60
C ASN A 7 37.48 -3.82 30.18
N CYS A 8 38.65 -3.29 29.82
CA CYS A 8 39.30 -3.53 28.54
C CYS A 8 40.57 -4.39 28.69
N ASN A 9 40.98 -5.03 27.60
CA ASN A 9 42.23 -5.78 27.47
C ASN A 9 42.75 -5.62 26.04
N ALA A 10 44.02 -5.22 25.87
CA ALA A 10 44.59 -4.89 24.55
C ALA A 10 43.67 -3.98 23.69
N ASP A 11 43.11 -2.96 24.35
CA ASP A 11 42.17 -1.98 23.80
C ASP A 11 40.84 -2.54 23.25
N GLU A 12 40.49 -3.80 23.54
CA GLU A 12 39.14 -4.35 23.36
C GLU A 12 38.35 -4.39 24.68
N VAL A 13 37.05 -4.03 24.65
CA VAL A 13 36.17 -4.19 25.81
C VAL A 13 35.85 -5.68 26.04
N ILE A 14 36.24 -6.21 27.20
CA ILE A 14 35.82 -7.54 27.65
C ILE A 14 34.47 -7.48 28.36
N SER A 15 34.24 -6.47 29.22
CA SER A 15 33.01 -6.35 30.01
C SER A 15 32.56 -4.91 30.21
N PHE A 16 31.25 -4.68 30.09
CA PHE A 16 30.57 -3.41 30.35
C PHE A 16 29.29 -3.69 31.17
N PRO A 17 29.40 -3.90 32.51
CA PRO A 17 28.30 -4.40 33.32
C PRO A 17 27.04 -3.52 33.28
N LEU A 18 27.21 -2.19 33.22
CA LEU A 18 26.08 -1.26 33.16
C LEU A 18 25.18 -1.50 31.93
N TYR A 19 25.77 -1.75 30.76
CA TYR A 19 25.03 -2.08 29.54
C TYR A 19 24.36 -3.45 29.66
N VAL A 20 25.11 -4.48 30.08
CA VAL A 20 24.62 -5.87 30.16
C VAL A 20 23.48 -6.05 31.17
N GLU A 21 23.55 -5.36 32.32
CA GLU A 21 22.45 -5.36 33.29
C GLU A 21 21.25 -4.54 32.81
N ALA A 22 21.48 -3.41 32.12
CA ALA A 22 20.41 -2.58 31.56
C ALA A 22 19.54 -3.32 30.53
N LEU A 23 20.15 -4.12 29.65
CA LEU A 23 19.41 -4.89 28.63
C LEU A 23 18.35 -5.83 29.22
N LYS A 24 18.55 -6.34 30.43
CA LYS A 24 17.59 -7.23 31.13
C LYS A 24 16.24 -6.54 31.42
N PHE A 25 16.21 -5.21 31.43
CA PHE A 25 15.01 -4.40 31.70
C PHE A 25 14.43 -3.75 30.43
N ALA A 26 14.97 -4.01 29.24
CA ALA A 26 14.53 -3.37 27.99
C ALA A 26 13.06 -3.64 27.64
N PHE A 27 12.51 -4.78 28.08
CA PHE A 27 11.12 -5.19 27.87
C PHE A 27 10.26 -5.12 29.15
N HIS A 28 10.68 -4.32 30.12
CA HIS A 28 9.95 -4.15 31.37
C HIS A 28 8.58 -3.46 31.15
N GLU A 29 7.55 -3.86 31.92
CA GLU A 29 6.17 -3.38 31.74
C GLU A 29 6.00 -1.87 32.02
N ASP A 30 6.79 -1.31 32.94
CA ASP A 30 6.89 0.14 33.20
C ASP A 30 7.57 0.88 32.03
N SER A 31 6.88 1.84 31.44
CA SER A 31 7.37 2.64 30.30
C SER A 31 8.49 3.60 30.67
N MET A 32 8.55 4.13 31.89
CA MET A 32 9.67 4.98 32.35
C MET A 32 10.95 4.17 32.43
N ILE A 33 10.87 2.90 32.85
CA ILE A 33 12.01 1.99 32.84
C ILE A 33 12.44 1.71 31.38
N ARG A 34 11.51 1.42 30.45
CA ARG A 34 11.86 1.28 29.03
C ARG A 34 12.55 2.52 28.46
N VAL A 35 12.06 3.72 28.76
CA VAL A 35 12.69 5.00 28.34
C VAL A 35 14.09 5.17 28.93
N ALA A 36 14.30 4.82 30.20
CA ALA A 36 15.62 4.87 30.82
C ALA A 36 16.62 3.90 30.16
N ILE A 37 16.20 2.66 29.85
CA ILE A 37 17.05 1.70 29.15
C ILE A 37 17.35 2.15 27.71
N ARG A 38 16.34 2.63 26.96
CA ARG A 38 16.53 3.19 25.60
C ARG A 38 17.53 4.36 25.59
N THR A 39 17.42 5.26 26.57
CA THR A 39 18.34 6.40 26.74
C THR A 39 19.76 5.92 27.05
N LEU A 40 19.92 4.95 27.94
CA LEU A 40 21.20 4.35 28.30
C LEU A 40 21.85 3.67 27.09
N THR A 41 21.10 2.86 26.33
CA THR A 41 21.63 2.16 25.15
C THR A 41 22.02 3.13 24.03
N LEU A 42 21.20 4.14 23.73
CA LEU A 42 21.57 5.18 22.75
C LEU A 42 22.83 5.94 23.19
N ASN A 43 22.96 6.28 24.47
CA ASN A 43 24.17 6.91 25.00
C ASN A 43 25.42 6.02 24.90
N VAL A 44 25.27 4.69 24.89
CA VAL A 44 26.38 3.74 24.65
C VAL A 44 26.74 3.67 23.16
N TYR A 45 25.75 3.66 22.26
CA TYR A 45 26.00 3.61 20.81
C TYR A 45 26.62 4.93 20.30
N HIS A 46 26.19 6.08 20.83
CA HIS A 46 26.73 7.40 20.46
C HIS A 46 28.11 7.72 21.07
N VAL A 47 28.79 6.78 21.74
CA VAL A 47 30.18 6.99 22.21
C VAL A 47 31.14 7.10 21.01
N GLY A 48 30.86 6.42 19.90
CA GLY A 48 31.71 6.42 18.70
C GLY A 48 33.06 5.72 18.88
N ASP A 49 33.24 4.94 19.96
CA ASP A 49 34.46 4.17 20.21
C ASP A 49 34.36 2.78 19.57
N GLU A 50 35.35 2.45 18.75
CA GLU A 50 35.36 1.23 17.93
C GLU A 50 35.49 -0.08 18.76
N SER A 51 36.04 -0.01 19.98
CA SER A 51 36.04 -1.15 20.90
C SER A 51 34.67 -1.37 21.55
N VAL A 52 33.91 -0.30 21.77
CA VAL A 52 32.51 -0.34 22.23
C VAL A 52 31.59 -0.81 21.11
N ASN A 53 31.77 -0.34 19.87
CA ASN A 53 31.03 -0.78 18.68
C ASN A 53 31.09 -2.30 18.51
N ARG A 54 32.31 -2.87 18.56
CA ARG A 54 32.54 -4.32 18.46
C ARG A 54 32.00 -5.08 19.66
N PHE A 55 32.01 -4.47 20.86
CA PHE A 55 31.42 -5.06 22.05
C PHE A 55 29.90 -5.20 21.96
N VAL A 56 29.18 -4.16 21.55
CA VAL A 56 27.70 -4.21 21.47
C VAL A 56 27.21 -5.08 20.31
N SER A 57 28.04 -5.25 19.27
CA SER A 57 27.68 -6.00 18.05
C SER A 57 27.99 -7.50 18.11
N ARG A 58 28.65 -7.99 19.18
CA ARG A 58 29.05 -9.41 19.29
C ARG A 58 27.96 -10.29 19.92
N VAL A 59 27.90 -11.56 19.52
CA VAL A 59 27.10 -12.59 20.17
C VAL A 59 27.55 -12.78 21.63
N PRO A 60 26.64 -12.89 22.63
CA PRO A 60 25.18 -12.90 22.53
C PRO A 60 24.51 -11.52 22.72
N LEU A 61 25.27 -10.42 22.75
CA LEU A 61 24.71 -9.07 22.95
C LEU A 61 23.95 -8.58 21.71
N SER A 62 24.35 -9.02 20.51
CA SER A 62 23.61 -8.87 19.26
C SER A 62 22.18 -9.43 19.30
N ASP A 63 21.95 -10.47 20.11
CA ASP A 63 20.69 -11.23 20.09
C ASP A 63 19.51 -10.36 20.60
N TYR A 64 19.84 -9.35 21.43
CA TYR A 64 18.95 -8.28 21.89
C TYR A 64 18.17 -7.61 20.75
N PHE A 65 18.80 -7.34 19.60
CA PHE A 65 18.13 -6.69 18.47
C PHE A 65 17.08 -7.61 17.84
N SER A 66 17.30 -8.93 17.85
CA SER A 66 16.28 -9.90 17.42
C SER A 66 15.12 -9.99 18.42
N ASP A 67 15.40 -10.01 19.72
CA ASP A 67 14.37 -10.06 20.77
C ASP A 67 13.56 -8.76 20.85
N MET A 68 14.19 -7.63 20.56
CA MET A 68 13.57 -6.31 20.43
C MET A 68 12.53 -6.30 19.30
N VAL A 69 12.87 -6.85 18.12
CA VAL A 69 11.92 -6.95 17.01
C VAL A 69 10.85 -8.03 17.28
N LYS A 70 11.16 -9.13 17.98
CA LYS A 70 10.14 -10.11 18.44
C LYS A 70 9.13 -9.48 19.42
N HIS A 71 9.59 -8.63 20.34
CA HIS A 71 8.71 -7.88 21.24
C HIS A 71 7.81 -6.91 20.46
N PHE A 72 8.37 -6.17 19.50
CA PHE A 72 7.62 -5.27 18.63
C PHE A 72 6.61 -6.01 17.73
N GLN A 73 6.99 -7.19 17.21
CA GLN A 73 6.08 -8.08 16.47
C GLN A 73 4.86 -8.46 17.32
N LYS A 74 5.05 -8.77 18.61
CA LYS A 74 3.93 -8.99 19.55
C LYS A 74 3.07 -7.74 19.71
N GLN A 75 3.67 -6.56 19.89
CA GLN A 75 2.92 -5.29 19.99
C GLN A 75 2.07 -5.03 18.72
N CYS A 76 2.60 -5.31 17.53
CA CYS A 76 1.87 -5.19 16.26
C CYS A 76 0.62 -6.10 16.21
N ILE A 77 0.76 -7.35 16.68
CA ILE A 77 -0.33 -8.32 16.76
C ILE A 77 -1.35 -7.92 17.84
N ASP A 78 -0.91 -7.37 18.97
CA ASP A 78 -1.80 -6.90 20.04
C ASP A 78 -2.56 -5.62 19.68
N LEU A 79 -1.96 -4.72 18.88
CA LEU A 79 -2.66 -3.61 18.22
C LEU A 79 -3.74 -4.12 17.26
N ASP A 80 -3.45 -5.09 16.39
CA ASP A 80 -4.45 -5.63 15.47
C ASP A 80 -5.66 -6.24 16.21
N LYS A 81 -5.41 -6.94 17.32
CA LYS A 81 -6.50 -7.43 18.19
C LYS A 81 -7.35 -6.30 18.79
N LEU A 82 -6.79 -5.11 19.06
CA LEU A 82 -7.56 -3.95 19.51
C LEU A 82 -8.43 -3.39 18.38
N VAL A 83 -7.86 -3.20 17.18
CA VAL A 83 -8.55 -2.71 15.99
C VAL A 83 -9.70 -3.66 15.57
N VAL A 84 -9.45 -4.97 15.53
CA VAL A 84 -10.47 -5.99 15.18
C VAL A 84 -11.58 -6.10 16.24
N ARG A 85 -11.34 -5.67 17.49
CA ARG A 85 -12.40 -5.51 18.50
C ARG A 85 -13.19 -4.22 18.32
N SER A 86 -12.54 -3.08 18.02
CA SER A 86 -13.23 -1.78 17.89
C SER A 86 -14.16 -1.74 16.67
N ALA A 87 -13.80 -2.45 15.59
CA ALA A 87 -14.66 -2.68 14.44
C ALA A 87 -15.96 -3.46 14.75
N ARG A 88 -16.14 -3.95 15.99
CA ARG A 88 -17.37 -4.61 16.47
C ARG A 88 -18.11 -3.81 17.54
N ASN A 89 -17.38 -3.10 18.41
CA ASN A 89 -17.93 -2.27 19.49
C ASN A 89 -17.16 -0.94 19.57
N VAL A 90 -17.85 0.18 19.32
CA VAL A 90 -17.27 1.52 19.46
C VAL A 90 -17.35 1.97 20.92
N GLU A 91 -16.36 1.57 21.73
CA GLU A 91 -16.23 1.93 23.14
C GLU A 91 -15.09 2.95 23.36
N PRO A 92 -15.31 4.09 24.04
CA PRO A 92 -14.26 5.11 24.26
C PRO A 92 -12.99 4.59 24.96
N VAL A 93 -13.13 3.61 25.86
CA VAL A 93 -11.99 2.97 26.55
C VAL A 93 -11.12 2.20 25.56
N LEU A 94 -11.73 1.54 24.58
CA LEU A 94 -11.03 0.79 23.53
C LEU A 94 -10.36 1.74 22.52
N MET A 95 -10.95 2.91 22.25
CA MET A 95 -10.32 3.96 21.45
C MET A 95 -9.03 4.48 22.09
N ALA A 96 -9.07 4.88 23.36
CA ALA A 96 -7.86 5.31 24.08
C ALA A 96 -6.79 4.21 24.14
N SER A 97 -7.21 2.93 24.21
CA SER A 97 -6.30 1.78 24.17
C SER A 97 -5.64 1.59 22.79
N ILE A 98 -6.32 1.93 21.69
CA ILE A 98 -5.75 1.93 20.33
C ILE A 98 -4.78 3.10 20.16
N GLU A 99 -5.12 4.28 20.67
CA GLU A 99 -4.25 5.47 20.60
C GLU A 99 -2.93 5.27 21.38
N ASP A 100 -3.00 4.71 22.59
CA ASP A 100 -1.79 4.34 23.36
C ASP A 100 -0.96 3.27 22.63
N ALA A 101 -1.60 2.22 22.10
CA ALA A 101 -0.90 1.19 21.33
C ALA A 101 -0.24 1.76 20.05
N ILE A 102 -0.87 2.73 19.38
CA ILE A 102 -0.30 3.48 18.25
C ILE A 102 0.95 4.24 18.68
N VAL A 103 0.90 4.96 19.81
CA VAL A 103 2.07 5.69 20.35
C VAL A 103 3.20 4.72 20.70
N GLN A 104 2.90 3.59 21.37
CA GLN A 104 3.91 2.58 21.70
C GLN A 104 4.57 1.95 20.46
N ILE A 105 3.84 1.81 19.35
CA ILE A 105 4.37 1.33 18.07
C ILE A 105 5.28 2.39 17.42
N GLU A 106 4.88 3.65 17.40
CA GLU A 106 5.70 4.74 16.86
C GLU A 106 6.98 4.95 17.70
N ASP A 107 6.88 4.97 19.02
CA ASP A 107 8.00 5.07 19.96
C ASP A 107 9.02 3.93 19.78
N ALA A 108 8.57 2.72 19.44
CA ALA A 108 9.46 1.61 19.12
C ALA A 108 10.18 1.83 17.78
N LEU A 109 9.46 2.22 16.74
CA LEU A 109 10.04 2.51 15.41
C LEU A 109 11.00 3.71 15.44
N TYR A 110 10.72 4.77 16.21
CA TYR A 110 11.65 5.88 16.39
C TYR A 110 12.93 5.43 17.09
N TYR A 111 12.83 4.67 18.18
CA TYR A 111 14.00 4.10 18.84
C TYR A 111 14.82 3.18 17.90
N PHE A 112 14.16 2.40 17.03
CA PHE A 112 14.85 1.60 16.01
C PHE A 112 15.57 2.48 14.99
N SER A 113 14.94 3.57 14.55
CA SER A 113 15.50 4.56 13.62
C SER A 113 16.71 5.29 14.23
N ASP A 114 16.66 5.61 15.53
CA ASP A 114 17.79 6.18 16.28
C ASP A 114 18.95 5.18 16.42
N VAL A 115 18.67 3.89 16.69
CA VAL A 115 19.69 2.84 16.73
C VAL A 115 20.34 2.63 15.37
N MET A 116 19.57 2.61 14.27
CA MET A 116 20.11 2.59 12.91
C MET A 116 20.96 3.84 12.59
N SER A 117 20.55 5.00 13.11
CA SER A 117 21.24 6.30 12.92
C SER A 117 22.45 6.50 13.82
N SER A 118 22.76 5.57 14.73
CA SER A 118 23.82 5.70 15.74
C SER A 118 25.26 5.79 15.18
N GLY A 119 25.44 5.49 13.90
CA GLY A 119 26.74 5.46 13.23
C GLY A 119 27.46 4.11 13.29
N ILE A 120 26.87 3.08 13.91
CA ILE A 120 27.41 1.72 13.96
C ILE A 120 26.72 0.85 12.89
N PRO A 121 27.39 0.48 11.77
CA PRO A 121 26.74 -0.18 10.65
C PRO A 121 26.11 -1.54 11.01
N ASP A 122 26.77 -2.31 11.88
CA ASP A 122 26.28 -3.63 12.31
C ASP A 122 24.93 -3.53 13.02
N LEU A 123 24.69 -2.47 13.82
CA LEU A 123 23.41 -2.28 14.50
C LEU A 123 22.30 -1.88 13.51
N GLY A 124 22.65 -1.05 12.52
CA GLY A 124 21.76 -0.75 11.38
C GLY A 124 21.37 -2.01 10.62
N ASN A 125 22.34 -2.88 10.34
CA ASN A 125 22.12 -4.17 9.67
C ASN A 125 21.25 -5.11 10.54
N PHE A 126 21.52 -5.25 11.84
CA PHE A 126 20.73 -6.12 12.73
C PHE A 126 19.28 -5.67 12.83
N ILE A 127 19.01 -4.37 13.00
CA ILE A 127 17.64 -3.84 13.03
C ILE A 127 16.95 -4.07 11.68
N THR A 128 17.62 -3.73 10.56
CA THR A 128 17.07 -3.87 9.21
C THR A 128 16.70 -5.31 8.90
N GLU A 129 17.62 -6.25 9.11
CA GLU A 129 17.44 -7.66 8.79
C GLU A 129 16.34 -8.30 9.65
N ASN A 130 16.30 -8.00 10.95
CA ASN A 130 15.25 -8.52 11.82
C ASN A 130 13.88 -7.94 11.49
N ILE A 131 13.76 -6.65 11.15
CA ILE A 131 12.47 -6.05 10.75
C ILE A 131 11.99 -6.66 9.43
N LEU A 132 12.88 -6.79 8.43
CA LEU A 132 12.55 -7.38 7.14
C LEU A 132 12.11 -8.85 7.31
N GLN A 133 12.92 -9.70 7.95
CA GLN A 133 12.61 -11.12 8.11
C GLN A 133 11.44 -11.38 9.07
N LEU A 134 11.44 -10.80 10.28
CA LEU A 134 10.52 -11.19 11.34
C LEU A 134 9.17 -10.47 11.27
N LEU A 135 9.10 -9.28 10.68
CA LEU A 135 7.86 -8.50 10.58
C LEU A 135 7.38 -8.36 9.13
N VAL A 136 8.19 -7.78 8.24
CA VAL A 136 7.74 -7.43 6.88
C VAL A 136 7.38 -8.69 6.08
N PHE A 137 8.34 -9.57 5.85
CA PHE A 137 8.14 -10.75 5.01
C PHE A 137 7.32 -11.85 5.69
N ARG A 138 7.37 -11.96 7.02
CA ARG A 138 6.69 -13.03 7.78
C ARG A 138 5.24 -12.74 8.16
N ILE A 139 4.86 -11.48 8.36
CA ILE A 139 3.51 -11.10 8.81
C ILE A 139 2.86 -10.12 7.84
N VAL A 140 3.53 -9.00 7.56
CA VAL A 140 2.93 -7.86 6.85
C VAL A 140 2.57 -8.22 5.41
N LEU A 141 3.52 -8.76 4.62
CA LEU A 141 3.26 -9.11 3.22
C LEU A 141 2.23 -10.25 3.05
N PRO A 142 2.31 -11.39 3.77
CA PRO A 142 1.29 -12.43 3.70
C PRO A 142 -0.11 -11.93 4.07
N SER A 143 -0.22 -11.05 5.07
CA SER A 143 -1.48 -10.41 5.46
C SER A 143 -2.09 -9.55 4.34
N LEU A 144 -1.28 -8.83 3.56
CA LEU A 144 -1.77 -8.06 2.39
C LEU A 144 -2.26 -8.96 1.26
N GLN A 145 -1.69 -10.15 1.10
CA GLN A 145 -2.16 -11.20 0.18
C GLN A 145 -3.31 -12.04 0.77
N ARG A 146 -3.82 -11.69 1.97
CA ARG A 146 -4.84 -12.43 2.74
C ARG A 146 -4.48 -13.91 3.00
N GLN A 147 -3.20 -14.25 2.98
CA GLN A 147 -2.74 -15.60 3.33
C GLN A 147 -2.90 -15.85 4.83
N ARG A 148 -3.29 -17.07 5.16
CA ARG A 148 -3.42 -17.51 6.55
C ARG A 148 -2.13 -18.16 7.02
N THR A 149 -1.28 -17.36 7.67
CA THR A 149 -0.16 -17.81 8.48
C THR A 149 -0.60 -17.94 9.94
N ASP A 150 0.20 -18.62 10.78
CA ASP A 150 -0.04 -18.68 12.23
C ASP A 150 0.06 -17.31 12.92
N LEU A 151 0.75 -16.36 12.28
CA LEU A 151 0.99 -14.98 12.74
C LEU A 151 0.47 -14.00 11.67
N TRP A 152 -0.85 -13.83 11.64
CA TRP A 152 -1.53 -12.91 10.71
C TRP A 152 -2.12 -11.71 11.46
N ILE A 153 -2.18 -10.59 10.76
CA ILE A 153 -2.89 -9.36 11.15
C ILE A 153 -3.89 -8.97 10.05
N SER A 154 -4.82 -8.06 10.33
CA SER A 154 -5.71 -7.51 9.30
C SER A 154 -4.94 -6.74 8.20
N VAL A 155 -5.53 -6.71 7.01
CA VAL A 155 -5.01 -5.95 5.84
C VAL A 155 -4.76 -4.48 6.22
N SER A 156 -5.68 -3.87 6.95
CA SER A 156 -5.64 -2.46 7.34
C SER A 156 -4.50 -2.16 8.33
N THR A 157 -4.28 -3.02 9.34
CA THR A 157 -3.10 -2.91 10.23
C THR A 157 -1.79 -3.17 9.47
N SER A 158 -1.78 -4.09 8.51
CA SER A 158 -0.60 -4.35 7.67
C SER A 158 -0.20 -3.12 6.83
N MET A 159 -1.17 -2.47 6.18
CA MET A 159 -0.97 -1.20 5.46
C MET A 159 -0.46 -0.10 6.39
N TYR A 160 -1.06 0.04 7.58
CA TYR A 160 -0.62 1.01 8.59
C TYR A 160 0.85 0.79 8.99
N LEU A 161 1.26 -0.45 9.28
CA LEU A 161 2.63 -0.76 9.67
C LEU A 161 3.63 -0.47 8.54
N LEU A 162 3.30 -0.77 7.27
CA LEU A 162 4.13 -0.35 6.14
C LEU A 162 4.26 1.17 6.05
N CYS A 163 3.16 1.92 6.25
CA CYS A 163 3.21 3.38 6.26
C CYS A 163 4.14 3.91 7.36
N CYS A 164 4.11 3.33 8.56
CA CYS A 164 4.99 3.74 9.66
C CYS A 164 6.47 3.38 9.38
N ILE A 165 6.75 2.17 8.87
CA ILE A 165 8.10 1.72 8.48
C ILE A 165 8.69 2.66 7.41
N LEU A 166 7.95 2.95 6.34
CA LEU A 166 8.37 3.81 5.23
C LEU A 166 8.43 5.31 5.57
N HIS A 167 7.85 5.74 6.70
CA HIS A 167 7.85 7.13 7.15
C HIS A 167 8.89 7.43 8.24
N ILE A 168 9.17 6.45 9.11
CA ILE A 168 10.03 6.62 10.30
C ILE A 168 11.48 6.22 10.00
N PHE A 169 11.73 5.22 9.14
CA PHE A 169 13.09 4.86 8.72
C PHE A 169 13.55 5.74 7.57
N LYS A 170 14.61 6.52 7.82
CA LYS A 170 15.25 7.41 6.84
C LYS A 170 16.42 6.71 6.15
N ASP A 171 16.24 5.42 5.85
CA ASP A 171 17.23 4.59 5.19
C ASP A 171 16.76 4.15 3.80
N LYS A 172 17.64 4.34 2.80
CA LYS A 172 17.34 4.01 1.39
C LYS A 172 17.25 2.51 1.17
N ASP A 173 18.07 1.69 1.84
CA ASP A 173 18.11 0.25 1.62
C ASP A 173 16.84 -0.43 2.15
N MET A 174 16.42 -0.10 3.37
CA MET A 174 15.14 -0.49 3.98
C MET A 174 13.96 -0.05 3.09
N ALA A 175 13.85 1.25 2.78
CA ALA A 175 12.72 1.77 2.02
C ALA A 175 12.61 1.10 0.63
N SER A 176 13.73 1.00 -0.08
CA SER A 176 13.77 0.41 -1.43
C SER A 176 13.55 -1.11 -1.42
N THR A 177 14.04 -1.82 -0.40
CA THR A 177 13.77 -3.26 -0.22
C THR A 177 12.28 -3.50 0.06
N VAL A 178 11.65 -2.70 0.91
CA VAL A 178 10.19 -2.77 1.18
C VAL A 178 9.38 -2.44 -0.08
N ALA A 179 9.76 -1.41 -0.83
CA ALA A 179 9.06 -1.01 -2.06
C ALA A 179 9.22 -2.05 -3.19
N ALA A 180 10.41 -2.63 -3.38
CA ALA A 180 10.63 -3.72 -4.33
C ALA A 180 9.87 -5.00 -3.93
N ALA A 181 9.71 -5.25 -2.63
CA ALA A 181 8.94 -6.40 -2.14
C ALA A 181 7.43 -6.29 -2.44
N LEU A 182 6.90 -5.12 -2.82
CA LEU A 182 5.54 -4.99 -3.37
C LEU A 182 5.36 -5.67 -4.74
N PHE A 183 6.44 -6.12 -5.37
CA PHE A 183 6.41 -6.95 -6.57
C PHE A 183 6.56 -8.46 -6.27
N HIS A 184 6.57 -8.86 -4.99
CA HIS A 184 6.50 -10.26 -4.60
C HIS A 184 5.15 -10.87 -5.00
N GLN A 185 5.23 -12.02 -5.67
CA GLN A 185 4.13 -12.92 -5.99
C GLN A 185 4.31 -14.20 -5.15
N PRO A 186 3.26 -14.73 -4.50
CA PRO A 186 3.42 -15.84 -3.58
C PRO A 186 3.61 -17.18 -4.32
N ASP A 187 4.35 -18.09 -3.70
CA ASP A 187 4.58 -19.44 -4.23
C ASP A 187 3.25 -20.20 -4.34
N CYS A 188 2.80 -20.45 -5.57
CA CYS A 188 1.62 -21.27 -5.81
C CYS A 188 1.99 -22.75 -5.60
N PRO A 189 1.35 -23.46 -4.65
CA PRO A 189 1.68 -24.86 -4.38
C PRO A 189 1.32 -25.76 -5.57
N ASP A 190 2.35 -26.40 -6.14
CA ASP A 190 2.25 -27.56 -7.03
C ASP A 190 1.46 -27.39 -8.35
N ARG A 191 1.95 -26.53 -9.27
CA ARG A 191 1.85 -26.90 -10.69
C ARG A 191 2.83 -28.05 -10.96
N LYS A 192 2.39 -29.28 -10.69
CA LYS A 192 3.20 -30.49 -10.90
C LYS A 192 3.82 -30.48 -12.29
N GLN A 193 5.15 -30.64 -12.31
CA GLN A 193 5.96 -30.56 -13.51
C GLN A 193 5.63 -31.74 -14.43
N GLY A 194 4.76 -31.50 -15.42
CA GLY A 194 4.37 -32.48 -16.43
C GLY A 194 5.61 -32.94 -17.19
N THR A 195 6.00 -34.20 -17.00
CA THR A 195 7.20 -34.77 -17.60
C THR A 195 7.03 -34.83 -19.13
N PRO A 196 8.03 -34.44 -19.93
CA PRO A 196 7.93 -34.40 -21.40
C PRO A 196 8.10 -35.81 -22.01
N ASN A 197 7.27 -36.76 -21.60
CA ASN A 197 7.25 -38.11 -22.13
C ASN A 197 6.41 -38.18 -23.41
N GLY A 198 7.05 -37.91 -24.56
CA GLY A 198 6.47 -38.24 -25.86
C GLY A 198 6.49 -39.75 -26.11
N CYS A 199 5.32 -40.32 -26.44
CA CYS A 199 5.19 -41.64 -27.06
C CYS A 199 4.19 -41.54 -28.21
N THR A 200 4.58 -42.03 -29.39
CA THR A 200 3.74 -42.08 -30.60
C THR A 200 2.99 -43.40 -30.71
N SER A 201 1.68 -43.33 -30.91
CA SER A 201 0.83 -44.35 -31.55
C SER A 201 -0.43 -43.60 -32.01
N GLU A 202 -0.63 -43.35 -33.30
CA GLU A 202 -1.22 -44.26 -34.30
C GLU A 202 -2.76 -44.40 -34.19
N HIS A 203 -3.43 -44.53 -35.33
CA HIS A 203 -4.88 -44.60 -35.45
C HIS A 203 -5.45 -45.90 -34.86
N ASP A 204 -6.70 -45.85 -34.36
CA ASP A 204 -7.75 -46.66 -35.01
C ASP A 204 -9.15 -46.01 -34.86
N HIS A 205 -10.11 -46.46 -35.68
CA HIS A 205 -11.53 -46.12 -35.59
C HIS A 205 -12.31 -47.25 -34.89
N GLY A 206 -13.24 -46.91 -33.99
CA GLY A 206 -14.14 -47.87 -33.35
C GLY A 206 -15.55 -47.33 -33.17
N ILE A 207 -16.54 -47.97 -33.80
CA ILE A 207 -17.97 -47.69 -33.62
C ILE A 207 -18.63 -48.85 -32.86
N SER A 208 -19.33 -48.54 -31.78
CA SER A 208 -20.42 -49.35 -31.19
C SER A 208 -21.18 -48.43 -30.21
N GLU A 209 -22.31 -47.86 -30.60
CA GLU A 209 -23.65 -48.49 -30.58
C GLU A 209 -24.23 -48.79 -29.19
N ASN A 210 -25.30 -48.05 -28.88
CA ASN A 210 -26.59 -48.52 -28.32
C ASN A 210 -26.62 -49.31 -27.00
N GLN A 211 -27.24 -48.68 -25.99
CA GLN A 211 -28.52 -49.22 -25.49
C GLN A 211 -29.46 -48.12 -24.96
N VAL A 212 -30.77 -48.40 -25.04
CA VAL A 212 -31.88 -47.46 -24.78
C VAL A 212 -32.69 -47.94 -23.58
N SER A 213 -33.26 -47.01 -22.81
CA SER A 213 -34.38 -47.30 -21.90
C SER A 213 -35.29 -46.07 -21.73
N ASN A 214 -36.45 -46.10 -22.39
CA ASN A 214 -37.61 -45.26 -22.09
C ASN A 214 -38.32 -45.87 -20.84
N THR A 215 -39.26 -45.28 -20.10
CA THR A 215 -40.33 -44.26 -20.30
C THR A 215 -40.54 -43.48 -18.97
N SER A 216 -41.32 -42.39 -18.81
CA SER A 216 -42.65 -42.06 -19.35
C SER A 216 -43.00 -40.55 -19.33
N ALA A 217 -44.14 -40.19 -19.93
CA ALA A 217 -44.76 -38.84 -19.94
C ALA A 217 -45.41 -38.50 -18.57
N GLU A 218 -46.05 -37.35 -18.30
CA GLU A 218 -46.89 -36.39 -19.08
C GLU A 218 -46.40 -34.93 -18.86
N ASP A 219 -46.32 -33.99 -19.82
CA ASP A 219 -47.38 -33.33 -20.63
C ASP A 219 -48.34 -32.49 -19.73
N GLN A 220 -48.54 -31.16 -19.84
CA GLN A 220 -48.35 -30.13 -20.89
C GLN A 220 -47.65 -28.85 -20.31
N SER A 221 -47.52 -27.65 -20.93
CA SER A 221 -48.20 -26.99 -22.08
C SER A 221 -47.31 -25.95 -22.83
N LYS A 222 -47.81 -24.75 -23.18
CA LYS A 222 -47.20 -23.81 -24.15
C LYS A 222 -47.38 -22.32 -23.84
N ALA A 223 -46.39 -21.50 -24.24
CA ALA A 223 -46.59 -20.18 -24.87
C ALA A 223 -45.30 -19.71 -25.56
N ASP A 224 -45.39 -19.23 -26.81
CA ASP A 224 -44.26 -18.98 -27.71
C ASP A 224 -43.52 -17.64 -27.52
N LYS A 225 -42.28 -17.56 -28.02
CA LYS A 225 -41.57 -16.28 -28.29
C LYS A 225 -40.75 -16.42 -29.59
N PRO A 226 -40.82 -15.45 -30.53
CA PRO A 226 -40.30 -15.63 -31.89
C PRO A 226 -38.77 -15.51 -32.00
N THR A 227 -38.25 -16.03 -33.12
CA THR A 227 -36.83 -16.26 -33.41
C THR A 227 -36.27 -15.29 -34.45
N SER A 228 -34.94 -15.32 -34.61
CA SER A 228 -34.14 -14.77 -35.73
C SER A 228 -33.94 -13.24 -35.79
N SER A 229 -32.93 -12.70 -36.49
CA SER A 229 -31.50 -13.06 -36.65
C SER A 229 -30.91 -12.06 -37.65
N SER A 230 -29.94 -11.23 -37.26
CA SER A 230 -29.00 -10.64 -38.21
C SER A 230 -27.76 -10.12 -37.50
N SER A 231 -26.59 -10.65 -37.87
CA SER A 231 -25.28 -10.18 -37.40
C SER A 231 -24.74 -9.09 -38.31
N ALA A 232 -24.17 -8.04 -37.75
CA ALA A 232 -23.25 -7.14 -38.45
C ALA A 232 -21.94 -7.03 -37.64
N HIS A 233 -20.80 -7.10 -38.31
CA HIS A 233 -19.48 -7.16 -37.67
C HIS A 233 -19.20 -5.97 -36.75
N LEU A 234 -18.75 -6.27 -35.53
CA LEU A 234 -17.67 -5.53 -34.89
C LEU A 234 -16.46 -6.48 -34.78
N GLN A 235 -15.26 -5.97 -35.06
CA GLN A 235 -14.04 -6.76 -35.06
C GLN A 235 -13.39 -6.80 -33.68
N CYS A 236 -12.72 -7.91 -33.36
CA CYS A 236 -12.19 -8.21 -32.03
C CYS A 236 -10.82 -7.57 -31.77
N LEU A 237 -10.61 -7.07 -30.55
CA LEU A 237 -9.34 -6.81 -29.86
C LEU A 237 -9.62 -6.90 -28.34
N PRO A 238 -8.60 -7.18 -27.51
CA PRO A 238 -8.46 -8.47 -26.84
C PRO A 238 -9.22 -8.58 -25.51
N ASP A 239 -9.40 -9.83 -25.06
CA ASP A 239 -10.25 -10.18 -23.92
C ASP A 239 -9.82 -9.54 -22.59
N HIS A 240 -10.76 -8.84 -21.94
CA HIS A 240 -10.65 -8.50 -20.52
C HIS A 240 -10.90 -9.76 -19.67
N PRO A 241 -10.01 -10.15 -18.74
CA PRO A 241 -10.26 -11.29 -17.86
C PRO A 241 -11.42 -11.01 -16.89
N SER A 242 -12.28 -12.01 -16.67
CA SER A 242 -13.41 -11.94 -15.75
C SER A 242 -12.97 -11.82 -14.29
N ALA A 243 -13.71 -11.01 -13.50
CA ALA A 243 -13.36 -10.62 -12.13
C ALA A 243 -13.31 -11.76 -11.08
N SER A 244 -13.52 -13.02 -11.46
CA SER A 244 -13.55 -14.19 -10.56
C SER A 244 -12.20 -14.90 -10.39
N ASP A 245 -11.27 -14.78 -11.34
CA ASP A 245 -10.13 -15.71 -11.45
C ASP A 245 -8.80 -15.12 -10.95
N PHE A 246 -8.79 -13.84 -10.56
CA PHE A 246 -7.60 -13.03 -10.23
C PHE A 246 -6.82 -13.42 -8.96
N CYS A 247 -7.22 -14.46 -8.23
CA CYS A 247 -6.69 -14.74 -6.88
C CYS A 247 -5.45 -15.66 -6.82
N GLN A 248 -4.91 -16.11 -7.96
CA GLN A 248 -3.76 -17.04 -8.01
C GLN A 248 -2.69 -16.58 -9.01
N GLY A 249 -1.99 -15.49 -8.67
CA GLY A 249 -0.86 -14.98 -9.46
C GLY A 249 -0.54 -13.50 -9.29
N ASN A 250 -1.40 -12.71 -8.64
CA ASN A 250 -1.18 -11.27 -8.54
C ASN A 250 -0.07 -10.89 -7.54
N THR A 251 0.71 -9.88 -7.88
CA THR A 251 1.68 -9.21 -7.00
C THR A 251 0.98 -8.46 -5.86
N LEU A 252 1.71 -8.11 -4.79
CA LEU A 252 1.21 -7.24 -3.72
C LEU A 252 0.72 -5.87 -4.25
N ARG A 253 1.44 -5.28 -5.22
CA ARG A 253 1.05 -4.03 -5.88
C ARG A 253 -0.34 -4.13 -6.51
N GLU A 254 -0.65 -5.24 -7.17
CA GLU A 254 -1.97 -5.48 -7.77
C GLU A 254 -3.04 -5.73 -6.71
N HIS A 255 -2.70 -6.34 -5.57
CA HIS A 255 -3.61 -6.41 -4.41
C HIS A 255 -3.95 -5.00 -3.88
N LEU A 256 -2.96 -4.11 -3.71
CA LEU A 256 -3.20 -2.71 -3.32
C LEU A 256 -4.13 -1.97 -4.30
N LEU A 257 -3.96 -2.17 -5.62
CA LEU A 257 -4.86 -1.61 -6.63
C LEU A 257 -6.27 -2.22 -6.53
N SER A 258 -6.40 -3.53 -6.30
CA SER A 258 -7.70 -4.19 -6.12
C SER A 258 -8.47 -3.69 -4.88
N TYR A 259 -7.75 -3.22 -3.85
CA TYR A 259 -8.36 -2.63 -2.66
C TYR A 259 -8.89 -1.22 -2.93
N ILE A 260 -8.26 -0.45 -3.81
CA ILE A 260 -8.77 0.85 -4.28
C ILE A 260 -10.05 0.65 -5.12
N THR A 261 -10.07 -0.32 -6.03
CA THR A 261 -11.22 -0.55 -6.93
C THR A 261 -12.39 -1.29 -6.28
N GLY A 262 -12.13 -2.29 -5.43
CA GLY A 262 -13.19 -3.16 -4.85
C GLY A 262 -13.10 -3.43 -3.34
N GLY A 263 -12.00 -3.09 -2.67
CA GLY A 263 -11.85 -3.27 -1.22
C GLY A 263 -12.78 -2.39 -0.38
N ASP A 264 -12.98 -2.70 0.90
CA ASP A 264 -13.79 -1.85 1.79
C ASP A 264 -13.16 -0.46 2.04
N GLY A 265 -13.89 0.43 2.72
CA GLY A 265 -13.43 1.80 2.97
C GLY A 265 -12.08 1.91 3.70
N SER A 266 -11.74 0.96 4.58
CA SER A 266 -10.45 0.91 5.27
C SER A 266 -9.34 0.34 4.39
N GLN A 267 -9.64 -0.67 3.55
CA GLN A 267 -8.70 -1.24 2.58
C GLN A 267 -8.35 -0.24 1.47
N ALA A 268 -9.36 0.48 0.96
CA ALA A 268 -9.17 1.55 0.00
C ALA A 268 -8.33 2.69 0.61
N LEU A 269 -8.69 3.17 1.82
CA LEU A 269 -7.94 4.20 2.52
C LEU A 269 -6.49 3.78 2.80
N GLY A 270 -6.27 2.56 3.30
CA GLY A 270 -4.93 2.03 3.58
C GLY A 270 -4.06 1.91 2.35
N SER A 271 -4.62 1.49 1.22
CA SER A 271 -3.90 1.42 -0.05
C SER A 271 -3.53 2.80 -0.58
N LEU A 272 -4.46 3.77 -0.50
CA LEU A 272 -4.21 5.17 -0.89
C LEU A 272 -3.17 5.84 0.01
N CYS A 273 -3.26 5.63 1.33
CA CYS A 273 -2.26 6.09 2.29
C CYS A 273 -0.90 5.46 2.03
N LEU A 274 -0.82 4.16 1.71
CA LEU A 274 0.46 3.51 1.41
C LEU A 274 1.10 4.04 0.12
N PHE A 275 0.35 4.19 -0.97
CA PHE A 275 0.85 4.86 -2.19
C PHE A 275 1.25 6.32 -1.93
N ALA A 276 0.51 7.03 -1.06
CA ALA A 276 0.85 8.39 -0.66
C ALA A 276 2.13 8.46 0.20
N THR A 277 2.34 7.52 1.12
CA THR A 277 3.58 7.41 1.90
C THR A 277 4.76 7.08 1.00
N LEU A 278 4.64 6.07 0.11
CA LEU A 278 5.67 5.75 -0.89
C LEU A 278 6.05 6.97 -1.73
N LEU A 279 5.08 7.79 -2.12
CA LEU A 279 5.31 9.05 -2.85
C LEU A 279 5.97 10.16 -1.99
N GLN A 280 5.85 10.11 -0.67
CA GLN A 280 6.43 11.10 0.26
C GLN A 280 7.80 10.70 0.83
N THR A 281 8.13 9.40 0.88
CA THR A 281 9.45 8.89 1.30
C THR A 281 10.51 9.45 0.33
N LYS A 282 11.46 10.23 0.86
CA LYS A 282 12.50 10.93 0.08
C LYS A 282 13.65 9.99 -0.29
N GLU A 283 13.76 8.93 0.48
CA GLU A 283 14.73 7.85 0.46
C GLU A 283 14.44 6.86 -0.68
N LEU A 284 13.30 6.99 -1.36
CA LEU A 284 12.93 6.23 -2.56
C LEU A 284 13.34 6.93 -3.86
N ASP A 285 14.03 6.16 -4.70
CA ASP A 285 14.50 6.60 -6.01
C ASP A 285 13.35 6.86 -7.00
N GLU A 286 13.63 7.71 -8.00
CA GLU A 286 12.70 7.94 -9.11
C GLU A 286 12.39 6.64 -9.88
N SER A 287 13.36 5.74 -10.03
CA SER A 287 13.17 4.42 -10.63
C SER A 287 12.20 3.52 -9.84
N MET A 288 12.17 3.63 -8.51
CA MET A 288 11.23 2.88 -7.66
C MET A 288 9.81 3.44 -7.80
N LEU A 289 9.67 4.77 -7.77
CA LEU A 289 8.38 5.45 -7.97
C LEU A 289 7.83 5.20 -9.39
N ASP A 290 8.70 5.12 -10.39
CA ASP A 290 8.35 4.82 -11.79
C ASP A 290 7.92 3.36 -11.96
N ALA A 291 8.68 2.40 -11.41
CA ALA A 291 8.30 1.00 -11.35
C ALA A 291 6.94 0.77 -10.67
N LEU A 292 6.63 1.53 -9.61
CA LEU A 292 5.33 1.52 -8.93
C LEU A 292 4.20 2.19 -9.74
N GLY A 293 4.52 3.01 -10.75
CA GLY A 293 3.57 3.80 -11.55
C GLY A 293 3.12 5.12 -10.88
N ILE A 294 3.84 5.59 -9.86
CA ILE A 294 3.48 6.75 -9.01
C ILE A 294 4.46 7.93 -9.10
N LEU A 295 5.42 7.91 -10.03
CA LEU A 295 6.34 9.04 -10.24
C LEU A 295 5.59 10.27 -10.78
N PRO A 296 5.61 11.44 -10.10
CA PRO A 296 4.92 12.63 -10.59
C PRO A 296 5.61 13.23 -11.82
N GLN A 297 4.86 13.46 -12.90
CA GLN A 297 5.40 14.10 -14.10
C GLN A 297 5.94 15.51 -13.85
N ARG A 298 5.42 16.23 -12.85
CA ARG A 298 6.00 17.51 -12.38
C ARG A 298 7.44 17.38 -11.89
N LYS A 299 7.82 16.22 -11.32
CA LYS A 299 9.19 15.92 -10.87
C LYS A 299 10.07 15.65 -12.09
N GLN A 300 9.65 14.74 -12.97
CA GLN A 300 10.34 14.40 -14.23
C GLN A 300 10.54 15.63 -15.14
N HIS A 301 9.48 16.36 -15.46
CA HIS A 301 9.54 17.52 -16.36
C HIS A 301 10.40 18.65 -15.78
N LYS A 302 10.31 18.92 -14.47
CA LYS A 302 11.21 19.88 -13.81
C LYS A 302 12.68 19.44 -13.87
N LYS A 303 12.95 18.14 -13.68
CA LYS A 303 14.31 17.58 -13.76
C LYS A 303 14.86 17.72 -15.18
N LEU A 304 14.10 17.31 -16.20
CA LEU A 304 14.47 17.44 -17.61
C LEU A 304 14.67 18.90 -18.02
N LEU A 305 13.82 19.84 -17.57
CA LEU A 305 14.02 21.28 -17.76
C LEU A 305 15.34 21.77 -17.15
N LEU A 306 15.71 21.30 -15.96
CA LEU A 306 16.98 21.67 -15.32
C LEU A 306 18.19 21.07 -16.05
N GLN A 307 18.09 19.82 -16.52
CA GLN A 307 19.12 19.16 -17.32
C GLN A 307 19.34 19.87 -18.67
N ALA A 308 18.25 20.22 -19.38
CA ALA A 308 18.29 21.04 -20.59
C ALA A 308 18.93 22.42 -20.34
N LEU A 309 18.55 23.11 -19.26
CA LEU A 309 19.16 24.39 -18.86
C LEU A 309 20.66 24.30 -18.51
N VAL A 310 21.18 23.10 -18.24
CA VAL A 310 22.61 22.82 -18.02
C VAL A 310 23.33 22.40 -19.32
N GLY A 311 22.60 22.18 -20.41
CA GLY A 311 23.14 21.78 -21.71
C GLY A 311 23.14 20.27 -21.95
N GLU A 312 22.33 19.49 -21.24
CA GLU A 312 22.16 18.06 -21.50
C GLU A 312 21.26 17.83 -22.74
N ASP A 313 21.93 17.78 -23.89
CA ASP A 313 21.47 17.39 -25.23
C ASP A 313 20.40 16.27 -25.27
N THR A 314 20.45 15.31 -24.35
CA THR A 314 19.50 14.20 -24.21
C THR A 314 18.17 14.64 -23.57
N ALA A 315 18.23 15.51 -22.56
CA ALA A 315 17.05 16.03 -21.87
C ALA A 315 16.23 16.98 -22.75
N GLU A 316 16.87 17.81 -23.58
CA GLU A 316 16.15 18.63 -24.58
C GLU A 316 15.31 17.78 -25.54
N ARG A 317 15.88 16.67 -26.03
CA ARG A 317 15.18 15.75 -26.94
C ARG A 317 14.00 15.06 -26.25
N GLN A 318 14.13 14.71 -24.97
CA GLN A 318 13.04 14.13 -24.16
C GLN A 318 11.96 15.14 -23.73
N LEU A 319 12.28 16.44 -23.62
CA LEU A 319 11.29 17.49 -23.32
C LEU A 319 10.31 17.75 -24.46
N PHE A 320 10.78 17.63 -25.70
CA PHE A 320 10.04 18.04 -26.91
C PHE A 320 9.62 16.86 -27.81
N SER A 321 9.88 15.62 -27.40
CA SER A 321 9.43 14.42 -28.10
C SER A 321 7.93 14.18 -27.89
N SER A 322 7.13 14.29 -28.96
CA SER A 322 5.70 13.91 -28.95
C SER A 322 5.44 12.41 -28.79
N SER A 323 6.51 11.60 -28.76
CA SER A 323 6.50 10.21 -28.28
C SER A 323 7.10 10.17 -26.87
N SER A 324 6.30 9.84 -25.85
CA SER A 324 6.81 9.45 -24.53
C SER A 324 7.30 7.99 -24.51
N GLY A 325 7.99 7.58 -25.57
CA GLY A 325 8.47 6.20 -25.74
C GLY A 325 9.67 6.13 -26.69
N VAL A 326 10.55 5.17 -26.39
CA VAL A 326 11.77 4.80 -27.12
C VAL A 326 12.88 5.85 -27.09
N ALA A 327 13.21 6.32 -25.88
CA ALA A 327 14.60 6.18 -25.45
C ALA A 327 14.83 4.70 -25.07
N ASP A 328 16.05 4.19 -25.22
CA ASP A 328 16.43 2.85 -24.75
C ASP A 328 16.64 2.92 -23.23
N ASP A 329 15.53 3.02 -22.51
CA ASP A 329 15.48 3.56 -21.16
C ASP A 329 16.12 2.61 -20.13
N SER A 330 17.23 3.07 -19.52
CA SER A 330 17.99 2.35 -18.50
C SER A 330 17.29 2.32 -17.13
N ILE A 331 15.96 2.23 -17.10
CA ILE A 331 15.09 2.15 -15.91
C ILE A 331 15.17 0.72 -15.34
N CYS A 332 16.40 0.30 -14.99
CA CYS A 332 16.77 -1.09 -14.66
C CYS A 332 18.10 -1.22 -13.86
N SER A 333 18.68 -0.14 -13.33
CA SER A 333 19.88 -0.28 -12.45
C SER A 333 19.48 -0.66 -11.03
N ASP A 334 18.84 0.27 -10.32
CA ASP A 334 18.69 0.23 -8.87
C ASP A 334 17.55 -0.71 -8.45
N PHE A 335 16.42 -0.66 -9.16
CA PHE A 335 15.29 -1.57 -8.93
C PHE A 335 15.71 -3.04 -9.05
N ASP A 336 16.46 -3.37 -10.10
CA ASP A 336 17.00 -4.71 -10.37
C ASP A 336 17.99 -5.18 -9.29
N ILE A 337 18.70 -4.26 -8.62
CA ILE A 337 19.55 -4.60 -7.46
C ILE A 337 18.66 -5.07 -6.30
N TYR A 338 17.58 -4.34 -5.98
CA TYR A 338 16.68 -4.73 -4.90
C TYR A 338 15.89 -6.00 -5.20
N ILE A 339 15.43 -6.22 -6.44
CA ILE A 339 14.78 -7.49 -6.83
C ILE A 339 15.76 -8.67 -6.70
N ARG A 340 17.01 -8.52 -7.17
CA ARG A 340 18.03 -9.57 -7.00
C ARG A 340 18.36 -9.83 -5.54
N LYS A 341 18.48 -8.78 -4.71
CA LYS A 341 18.68 -8.88 -3.26
C LYS A 341 17.53 -9.62 -2.56
N LEU A 342 16.29 -9.32 -2.94
CA LEU A 342 15.09 -10.00 -2.42
C LEU A 342 15.12 -11.50 -2.72
N GLN A 343 15.50 -11.87 -3.95
CA GLN A 343 15.64 -13.26 -4.37
C GLN A 343 16.85 -13.96 -3.72
N SER A 344 18.02 -13.31 -3.63
CA SER A 344 19.26 -13.93 -3.16
C SER A 344 19.36 -14.07 -1.65
N ASN A 345 18.85 -13.08 -0.89
CA ASN A 345 19.05 -13.02 0.56
C ASN A 345 17.84 -13.59 1.32
N TYR A 346 16.63 -13.46 0.76
CA TYR A 346 15.38 -13.82 1.44
C TYR A 346 14.55 -14.87 0.68
N GLY A 347 14.97 -15.30 -0.51
CA GLY A 347 14.28 -16.29 -1.32
C GLY A 347 12.97 -15.81 -1.97
N LEU A 348 12.65 -14.51 -1.90
CA LEU A 348 11.36 -13.97 -2.35
C LEU A 348 11.28 -13.91 -3.87
N GLN A 349 10.30 -14.62 -4.46
CA GLN A 349 9.98 -14.50 -5.88
C GLN A 349 9.31 -13.15 -6.17
N CYS A 350 10.05 -12.22 -6.78
CA CYS A 350 9.56 -10.89 -7.14
C CYS A 350 9.55 -10.70 -8.66
N HIS A 351 8.42 -10.29 -9.21
CA HIS A 351 8.25 -10.13 -10.65
C HIS A 351 8.85 -8.82 -11.14
N HIS A 352 9.69 -8.92 -12.16
CA HIS A 352 10.40 -7.78 -12.73
C HIS A 352 9.49 -7.03 -13.73
N PRO A 353 9.33 -5.70 -13.62
CA PRO A 353 8.55 -4.90 -14.56
C PRO A 353 8.99 -4.94 -16.04
N ARG A 354 10.06 -5.65 -16.44
CA ARG A 354 10.43 -5.80 -17.86
C ARG A 354 9.32 -6.42 -18.75
N GLN A 355 8.28 -7.01 -18.17
CA GLN A 355 7.10 -7.48 -18.89
C GLN A 355 6.04 -6.37 -19.12
N LEU A 356 5.99 -5.32 -18.27
CA LEU A 356 5.05 -4.19 -18.35
C LEU A 356 5.81 -2.86 -18.22
N THR A 357 5.84 -2.06 -19.29
CA THR A 357 6.48 -0.72 -19.25
C THR A 357 5.88 0.15 -18.14
N SER A 358 6.67 1.07 -17.56
CA SER A 358 6.21 1.95 -16.47
C SER A 358 4.89 2.67 -16.80
N LYS A 359 4.72 3.05 -18.08
CA LYS A 359 3.49 3.64 -18.62
C LYS A 359 2.24 2.77 -18.36
N VAL A 360 2.32 1.44 -18.45
CA VAL A 360 1.22 0.52 -18.10
C VAL A 360 0.96 0.53 -16.59
N HIS A 361 2.00 0.47 -15.76
CA HIS A 361 1.85 0.57 -14.31
C HIS A 361 1.21 1.89 -13.88
N ARG A 362 1.58 3.00 -14.52
CA ARG A 362 0.98 4.33 -14.36
C ARG A 362 -0.49 4.36 -14.80
N TYR A 363 -0.85 3.77 -15.95
CA TYR A 363 -2.25 3.63 -16.36
C TYR A 363 -3.07 2.82 -15.35
N GLN A 364 -2.56 1.72 -14.81
CA GLN A 364 -3.25 0.92 -13.78
C GLN A 364 -3.54 1.72 -12.49
N VAL A 365 -2.62 2.60 -12.06
CA VAL A 365 -2.84 3.49 -10.91
C VAL A 365 -3.92 4.53 -11.23
N LEU A 366 -3.89 5.13 -12.42
CA LEU A 366 -4.88 6.12 -12.85
C LEU A 366 -6.27 5.51 -13.01
N ASP A 367 -6.39 4.33 -13.61
CA ASP A 367 -7.66 3.59 -13.77
C ASP A 367 -8.25 3.18 -12.40
N ALA A 368 -7.41 2.72 -11.47
CA ALA A 368 -7.86 2.42 -10.11
C ALA A 368 -8.38 3.67 -9.37
N LEU A 369 -7.71 4.82 -9.54
CA LEU A 369 -8.16 6.11 -8.96
C LEU A 369 -9.45 6.64 -9.62
N VAL A 370 -9.57 6.57 -10.95
CA VAL A 370 -10.80 6.97 -11.67
C VAL A 370 -11.98 6.05 -11.28
N THR A 371 -11.72 4.75 -11.12
CA THR A 371 -12.68 3.78 -10.60
C THR A 371 -13.11 4.15 -9.18
N LEU A 372 -12.18 4.51 -8.27
CA LEU A 372 -12.48 4.91 -6.89
C LEU A 372 -13.54 6.02 -6.80
N PHE A 373 -13.43 7.08 -7.61
CA PHE A 373 -14.41 8.17 -7.60
C PHE A 373 -15.81 7.72 -8.04
N SER A 374 -15.86 6.73 -8.94
CA SER A 374 -17.09 6.13 -9.48
C SER A 374 -17.78 5.15 -8.51
N ARG A 375 -17.15 4.80 -7.37
CA ARG A 375 -17.73 3.90 -6.36
C ARG A 375 -18.77 4.62 -5.51
N ALA A 376 -19.93 3.99 -5.29
CA ALA A 376 -20.93 4.49 -4.34
C ALA A 376 -20.55 4.18 -2.87
N ASN A 377 -19.94 3.03 -2.59
CA ASN A 377 -19.74 2.48 -1.23
C ASN A 377 -18.50 3.02 -0.48
N ILE A 378 -18.12 4.27 -0.74
CA ILE A 378 -16.92 4.93 -0.20
C ILE A 378 -17.33 6.29 0.38
N SER A 379 -16.72 6.73 1.49
CA SER A 379 -16.97 8.06 2.08
C SER A 379 -16.24 9.18 1.33
N ALA A 380 -16.63 10.44 1.53
CA ALA A 380 -15.93 11.55 0.88
C ALA A 380 -14.45 11.62 1.31
N ASP A 381 -14.15 11.33 2.57
CA ASP A 381 -12.80 11.40 3.12
C ASP A 381 -11.78 10.48 2.42
N VAL A 382 -12.20 9.28 1.99
CA VAL A 382 -11.34 8.38 1.20
C VAL A 382 -11.15 8.94 -0.22
N ARG A 383 -12.19 9.52 -0.82
CA ARG A 383 -12.09 10.24 -2.10
C ARG A 383 -11.23 11.52 -1.98
N VAL A 384 -11.13 12.16 -0.82
CA VAL A 384 -10.20 13.28 -0.59
C VAL A 384 -8.74 12.82 -0.68
N VAL A 385 -8.38 11.68 -0.07
CA VAL A 385 -7.02 11.12 -0.17
C VAL A 385 -6.73 10.63 -1.59
N GLY A 386 -7.70 9.95 -2.23
CA GLY A 386 -7.60 9.56 -3.64
C GLY A 386 -7.46 10.76 -4.58
N GLY A 387 -8.20 11.83 -4.33
CA GLY A 387 -8.13 13.08 -5.10
C GLY A 387 -6.81 13.81 -4.93
N TRP A 388 -6.24 13.82 -3.73
CA TRP A 388 -4.88 14.32 -3.49
C TRP A 388 -3.85 13.52 -4.30
N LEU A 389 -3.89 12.18 -4.23
CA LEU A 389 -2.94 11.32 -4.94
C LEU A 389 -3.09 11.49 -6.46
N PHE A 390 -4.32 11.48 -6.98
CA PHE A 390 -4.61 11.77 -8.39
C PHE A 390 -4.06 13.14 -8.83
N ARG A 391 -4.21 14.18 -8.00
CA ARG A 391 -3.68 15.53 -8.28
C ARG A 391 -2.15 15.60 -8.36
N GLN A 392 -1.43 14.74 -7.62
CA GLN A 392 0.03 14.62 -7.76
C GLN A 392 0.43 13.85 -9.04
N LEU A 393 -0.39 12.87 -9.45
CA LEU A 393 -0.11 11.99 -10.60
C LEU A 393 -0.65 12.50 -11.94
N LEU A 394 -1.54 13.51 -11.95
CA LEU A 394 -2.18 14.09 -13.13
C LEU A 394 -1.18 14.35 -14.28
N PRO A 395 -1.47 13.90 -15.50
CA PRO A 395 -0.56 14.06 -16.62
C PRO A 395 -0.45 15.51 -17.11
N HIS A 396 0.69 15.82 -17.75
CA HIS A 396 0.90 17.06 -18.49
C HIS A 396 0.60 16.90 -19.99
N GLY A 397 -0.65 16.56 -20.32
CA GLY A 397 -1.13 16.40 -21.69
C GLY A 397 -2.41 15.55 -21.77
N GLU A 398 -3.15 15.66 -22.87
CA GLU A 398 -4.38 14.89 -23.09
C GLU A 398 -4.07 13.41 -23.42
N ASP A 399 -2.91 13.11 -24.01
CA ASP A 399 -2.55 11.78 -24.54
C ASP A 399 -2.45 10.66 -23.49
N GLU A 400 -2.25 11.02 -22.21
CA GLU A 400 -2.29 10.07 -21.10
C GLU A 400 -3.65 10.00 -20.39
N PHE A 401 -4.54 10.96 -20.62
CA PHE A 401 -5.87 10.94 -20.02
C PHE A 401 -6.90 10.44 -21.02
N THR A 402 -7.02 9.11 -21.09
CA THR A 402 -7.87 8.43 -22.06
C THR A 402 -9.31 8.99 -22.06
N ALA A 403 -9.93 9.05 -23.25
CA ALA A 403 -11.33 9.45 -23.37
C ALA A 403 -12.27 8.57 -22.52
N PHE A 404 -11.86 7.33 -22.20
CA PHE A 404 -12.52 6.46 -21.24
C PHE A 404 -12.46 7.01 -19.81
N HIS A 405 -11.29 7.40 -19.30
CA HIS A 405 -11.17 8.02 -17.98
C HIS A 405 -11.99 9.32 -17.88
N LEU A 406 -11.93 10.17 -18.91
CA LEU A 406 -12.69 11.43 -18.96
C LEU A 406 -14.21 11.19 -18.97
N LYS A 407 -14.66 10.17 -19.69
CA LYS A 407 -16.07 9.76 -19.67
C LYS A 407 -16.47 9.24 -18.29
N LEU A 408 -15.68 8.34 -17.69
CA LEU A 408 -16.01 7.71 -16.41
C LEU A 408 -16.10 8.75 -15.26
N LEU A 409 -15.21 9.75 -15.23
CA LEU A 409 -15.35 10.88 -14.29
C LEU A 409 -16.58 11.75 -14.55
N LYS A 410 -16.95 11.99 -15.82
CA LYS A 410 -18.15 12.78 -16.17
C LYS A 410 -19.45 12.04 -15.82
N ASP A 411 -19.49 10.73 -16.06
CA ASP A 411 -20.61 9.86 -15.69
C ASP A 411 -20.73 9.75 -14.16
N SER A 412 -19.61 9.60 -13.44
CA SER A 412 -19.56 9.66 -11.96
C SER A 412 -20.05 11.00 -11.40
N HIS A 413 -19.58 12.12 -11.94
CA HIS A 413 -20.03 13.45 -11.52
C HIS A 413 -21.53 13.65 -11.77
N LYS A 414 -22.05 13.16 -12.90
CA LYS A 414 -23.48 13.20 -13.23
C LYS A 414 -24.33 12.38 -12.25
N ASP A 415 -23.95 11.13 -11.98
CA ASP A 415 -24.59 10.25 -11.00
C ASP A 415 -24.64 10.89 -9.59
N CYS A 416 -23.56 11.55 -9.18
CA CYS A 416 -23.51 12.30 -7.93
C CYS A 416 -24.40 13.55 -7.93
N SER A 417 -24.53 14.24 -9.07
CA SER A 417 -25.43 15.39 -9.24
C SER A 417 -26.90 14.98 -9.20
N GLU A 418 -27.27 13.86 -9.84
CA GLU A 418 -28.64 13.34 -9.88
C GLU A 418 -29.09 12.90 -8.48
N LYS A 419 -28.27 12.14 -7.75
CA LYS A 419 -28.54 11.75 -6.35
C LYS A 419 -28.62 12.95 -5.41
N LEU A 420 -27.75 13.95 -5.58
CA LEU A 420 -27.80 15.17 -4.77
C LEU A 420 -29.08 15.98 -5.04
N LEU A 421 -29.60 15.97 -6.27
CA LEU A 421 -30.87 16.62 -6.61
C LEU A 421 -32.08 15.88 -6.01
N GLU A 422 -32.04 14.55 -5.93
CA GLU A 422 -33.07 13.74 -5.27
C GLU A 422 -33.13 14.00 -3.74
N GLU A 423 -32.00 13.93 -3.04
CA GLU A 423 -31.93 14.10 -1.57
C GLU A 423 -32.01 15.57 -1.09
N SER A 424 -31.76 16.55 -1.96
CA SER A 424 -31.89 17.99 -1.60
C SER A 424 -33.31 18.55 -1.78
N GLY A 425 -34.27 17.74 -2.23
CA GLY A 425 -35.66 18.16 -2.45
C GLY A 425 -36.35 18.69 -1.19
N GLY A 426 -36.71 19.98 -1.20
CA GLY A 426 -37.49 20.62 -0.13
C GLY A 426 -36.74 21.77 0.57
N CYS A 427 -36.75 21.77 1.90
CA CYS A 427 -36.35 22.92 2.73
C CYS A 427 -34.83 23.22 2.78
N TRP A 428 -34.00 22.48 2.03
CA TRP A 428 -32.53 22.60 2.09
C TRP A 428 -31.93 23.58 1.09
N CYS A 429 -32.71 24.06 0.09
CA CYS A 429 -32.21 24.89 -1.01
C CYS A 429 -31.40 26.12 -0.57
N ASP A 430 -31.86 26.83 0.47
CA ASP A 430 -31.20 28.05 0.99
C ASP A 430 -29.86 27.76 1.70
N LEU A 431 -29.70 26.55 2.24
CA LEU A 431 -28.49 26.09 2.93
C LEU A 431 -27.51 25.37 1.98
N LEU A 432 -28.01 24.80 0.88
CA LEU A 432 -27.21 24.05 -0.09
C LEU A 432 -26.12 24.90 -0.73
N LEU A 433 -26.41 26.15 -1.12
CA LEU A 433 -25.43 27.02 -1.78
C LEU A 433 -24.25 27.44 -0.86
N PRO A 434 -24.46 27.84 0.41
CA PRO A 434 -23.38 27.96 1.40
C PRO A 434 -22.57 26.67 1.56
N ILE A 435 -23.23 25.53 1.74
CA ILE A 435 -22.59 24.22 1.97
C ILE A 435 -21.72 23.81 0.77
N VAL A 436 -22.23 23.94 -0.46
CA VAL A 436 -21.48 23.69 -1.71
C VAL A 436 -20.23 24.56 -1.80
N ARG A 437 -20.34 25.86 -1.49
CA ARG A 437 -19.20 26.79 -1.55
C ARG A 437 -18.12 26.45 -0.52
N GLU A 438 -18.51 26.06 0.68
CA GLU A 438 -17.57 25.63 1.72
C GLU A 438 -16.93 24.28 1.38
N ALA A 439 -17.73 23.28 1.00
CA ALA A 439 -17.25 21.95 0.63
C ALA A 439 -16.26 22.02 -0.55
N TRP A 440 -16.54 22.82 -1.58
CA TRP A 440 -15.61 23.06 -2.70
C TRP A 440 -14.29 23.64 -2.22
N LYS A 441 -14.32 24.69 -1.39
CA LYS A 441 -13.13 25.34 -0.83
C LYS A 441 -12.30 24.35 0.01
N ASN A 442 -12.96 23.54 0.83
CA ASN A 442 -12.31 22.58 1.72
C ASN A 442 -11.72 21.39 0.93
N CYS A 443 -12.48 20.81 0.00
CA CYS A 443 -12.02 19.72 -0.87
C CYS A 443 -10.86 20.17 -1.78
N LYS A 444 -10.96 21.35 -2.41
CA LYS A 444 -9.87 21.90 -3.23
C LYS A 444 -8.62 22.16 -2.40
N LYS A 445 -8.75 22.78 -1.22
CA LYS A 445 -7.61 23.01 -0.30
C LYS A 445 -6.94 21.70 0.12
N ALA A 446 -7.72 20.65 0.37
CA ALA A 446 -7.19 19.34 0.75
C ALA A 446 -6.45 18.66 -0.42
N ILE A 447 -7.04 18.66 -1.61
CA ILE A 447 -6.45 18.10 -2.83
C ILE A 447 -5.16 18.83 -3.26
N GLU A 448 -5.10 20.15 -3.08
CA GLU A 448 -3.95 20.99 -3.46
C GLU A 448 -2.92 21.16 -2.32
N ALA A 449 -3.05 20.41 -1.22
CA ALA A 449 -2.09 20.42 -0.11
C ALA A 449 -0.75 19.77 -0.49
N SER A 450 0.33 20.18 0.21
CA SER A 450 1.67 19.59 0.06
C SER A 450 1.84 18.21 0.71
N SER A 451 0.82 17.72 1.41
CA SER A 451 0.80 16.44 2.12
C SER A 451 -0.61 15.83 2.10
N PRO A 452 -0.75 14.50 2.23
CA PRO A 452 -2.04 13.82 2.31
C PRO A 452 -2.96 14.43 3.37
N PRO A 453 -4.25 14.65 3.07
CA PRO A 453 -5.21 15.22 4.03
C PRO A 453 -5.53 14.34 5.25
N LYS A 454 -5.23 13.04 5.18
CA LYS A 454 -5.25 12.11 6.32
C LYS A 454 -3.95 11.31 6.38
N GLY A 455 -3.42 11.13 7.58
CA GLY A 455 -2.27 10.28 7.86
C GLY A 455 -2.65 8.81 8.10
N SER A 456 -1.65 7.93 8.10
CA SER A 456 -1.82 6.47 8.21
C SER A 456 -2.60 5.99 9.43
N LYS A 457 -2.59 6.72 10.55
CA LYS A 457 -3.40 6.39 11.75
C LYS A 457 -4.88 6.19 11.41
N SER A 458 -5.42 6.97 10.46
CA SER A 458 -6.82 6.88 10.01
C SER A 458 -7.20 5.58 9.28
N ILE A 459 -6.23 4.70 8.97
CA ILE A 459 -6.46 3.36 8.42
C ILE A 459 -6.98 2.39 9.50
N ILE A 460 -6.58 2.61 10.76
CA ILE A 460 -6.83 1.71 11.91
C ILE A 460 -7.63 2.35 13.03
N SER A 461 -7.70 3.68 13.10
CA SER A 461 -8.83 4.34 13.78
C SER A 461 -10.12 3.89 13.09
N PRO A 462 -11.17 3.45 13.82
CA PRO A 462 -12.46 3.21 13.20
C PRO A 462 -12.93 4.49 12.53
N LEU A 463 -13.24 4.39 11.24
CA LEU A 463 -13.94 5.44 10.51
C LEU A 463 -15.27 5.70 11.22
N ASP A 464 -15.62 6.97 11.43
CA ASP A 464 -16.95 7.34 11.92
C ASP A 464 -18.01 6.62 11.05
N PRO A 465 -18.88 5.79 11.66
CA PRO A 465 -19.84 5.01 10.90
C PRO A 465 -20.81 5.98 10.24
N CYS A 466 -20.68 6.17 8.92
CA CYS A 466 -21.47 7.14 8.18
C CYS A 466 -22.96 6.95 8.51
N LEU A 467 -23.59 7.99 9.08
CA LEU A 467 -24.91 7.93 9.71
C LEU A 467 -26.07 7.88 8.70
N PHE A 468 -25.97 6.97 7.73
CA PHE A 468 -27.00 6.69 6.72
C PHE A 468 -28.29 6.10 7.32
N GLY A 469 -28.23 5.54 8.54
CA GLY A 469 -29.36 4.90 9.23
C GLY A 469 -30.07 5.79 10.25
N GLY A 470 -30.68 6.89 9.82
CA GLY A 470 -31.51 7.72 10.71
C GLY A 470 -32.27 8.83 9.99
N ASP A 471 -33.55 8.99 10.34
CA ASP A 471 -34.46 10.01 9.77
C ASP A 471 -34.41 11.34 10.54
N SER A 472 -33.36 11.58 11.32
CA SER A 472 -33.18 12.84 12.06
C SER A 472 -32.71 13.94 11.12
N SER A 473 -33.10 15.19 11.41
CA SER A 473 -32.65 16.35 10.64
C SER A 473 -31.12 16.52 10.63
N ILE A 474 -30.43 15.99 11.64
CA ILE A 474 -28.96 15.98 11.74
C ILE A 474 -28.37 14.94 10.78
N ALA A 475 -28.86 13.70 10.80
CA ALA A 475 -28.38 12.63 9.90
C ALA A 475 -28.66 12.96 8.43
N ILE A 476 -29.78 13.62 8.12
CA ILE A 476 -30.09 14.15 6.80
C ILE A 476 -29.10 15.27 6.40
N ALA A 477 -28.80 16.20 7.30
CA ALA A 477 -27.81 17.26 7.03
C ALA A 477 -26.40 16.70 6.79
N GLU A 478 -25.97 15.72 7.58
CA GLU A 478 -24.68 15.03 7.43
C GLU A 478 -24.61 14.25 6.12
N ARG A 479 -25.69 13.56 5.74
CA ARG A 479 -25.81 12.86 4.46
C ARG A 479 -25.69 13.84 3.29
N ILE A 480 -26.43 14.96 3.31
CA ILE A 480 -26.35 16.01 2.28
C ILE A 480 -24.93 16.60 2.24
N TYR A 481 -24.29 16.84 3.39
CA TYR A 481 -22.92 17.36 3.46
C TYR A 481 -21.89 16.39 2.82
N GLU A 482 -21.95 15.10 3.14
CA GLU A 482 -21.12 14.07 2.47
C GLU A 482 -21.40 14.01 0.96
N MET A 483 -22.67 13.97 0.54
CA MET A 483 -23.03 13.93 -0.89
C MET A 483 -22.54 15.17 -1.65
N VAL A 484 -22.62 16.35 -1.03
CA VAL A 484 -22.03 17.57 -1.58
C VAL A 484 -20.51 17.44 -1.70
N LYS A 485 -19.79 16.96 -0.67
CA LYS A 485 -18.34 16.70 -0.80
C LYS A 485 -18.05 15.76 -1.97
N VAL A 486 -18.77 14.64 -2.10
CA VAL A 486 -18.55 13.67 -3.19
C VAL A 486 -18.76 14.30 -4.56
N HIS A 487 -19.83 15.08 -4.74
CA HIS A 487 -20.09 15.84 -5.96
C HIS A 487 -18.98 16.87 -6.27
N GLN A 488 -18.52 17.64 -5.27
CA GLN A 488 -17.40 18.58 -5.46
C GLN A 488 -16.09 17.86 -5.80
N LEU A 489 -15.84 16.67 -5.22
CA LEU A 489 -14.65 15.88 -5.50
C LEU A 489 -14.68 15.33 -6.93
N ALA A 490 -15.78 14.73 -7.37
CA ALA A 490 -15.94 14.26 -8.75
C ALA A 490 -15.75 15.42 -9.76
N GLY A 491 -16.29 16.60 -9.46
CA GLY A 491 -16.12 17.80 -10.27
C GLY A 491 -14.69 18.37 -10.29
N LEU A 492 -13.94 18.22 -9.19
CA LEU A 492 -12.52 18.63 -9.12
C LEU A 492 -11.56 17.68 -9.86
N MET A 493 -11.97 16.43 -10.10
CA MET A 493 -11.14 15.43 -10.79
C MET A 493 -11.30 15.46 -12.31
N ALA A 494 -12.45 15.90 -12.83
CA ALA A 494 -12.66 16.07 -14.26
C ALA A 494 -11.87 17.31 -14.77
N PRO A 495 -10.90 17.15 -15.70
CA PRO A 495 -10.15 18.26 -16.27
C PRO A 495 -10.95 19.06 -17.31
#